data_AF-A0A1J0VK24-F1
#
_entry.id   AF-A0A1J0VK24-F1
#
_cell.length_a   1.000
_cell.length_b   1.000
_cell.length_c   1.000
_cell.angle_alpha   90.00
_cell.angle_beta   90.00
_cell.angle_gamma   90.00
#
_symmetry.space_group_name_H-M   'P 1'
#
loop_
_entity.id
_entity.type
_entity.pdbx_description
1 polymer ?
#
loop_
_entity_poly.entity_id
_entity_poly.type
_entity_poly.pdbx_seq_one_letter_code
_entity_poly.pdbx_strand_id
1 'polypeptide(L)' 'MHPSTHHVMPNDKGGWSVRKSGAARASRHFATKKEAKAFGRRVSFNQQTVLIIHHKDGTPQSSEDPK' A
#
# COMPACT_ATOMS: atom_id res chain seq x y z
N MET A 1 -8.61 14.84 -11.39
CA MET A 1 -8.25 14.38 -10.03
C MET A 1 -7.54 13.04 -10.18
N HIS A 2 -6.33 12.89 -9.65
CA HIS A 2 -5.72 11.56 -9.59
C HIS A 2 -6.51 10.72 -8.58
N PRO A 3 -6.90 9.46 -8.90
CA PRO A 3 -7.51 8.60 -7.93
C PRO A 3 -6.58 8.49 -6.71
N SER A 4 -7.13 8.69 -5.51
CA SER A 4 -6.36 8.46 -4.30
C SER A 4 -6.00 6.98 -4.25
N THR A 5 -4.72 6.67 -4.09
CA THR A 5 -4.22 5.31 -3.98
C THR A 5 -3.49 5.11 -2.66
N HIS A 6 -3.53 3.88 -2.13
CA HIS A 6 -2.67 3.43 -1.05
C HIS A 6 -1.66 2.43 -1.60
N HIS A 7 -0.42 2.58 -1.19
CA HIS A 7 0.70 1.77 -1.62
C HIS A 7 1.22 0.95 -0.45
N VAL A 8 1.35 -0.36 -0.65
CA VAL A 8 2.04 -1.28 0.26
C VAL A 8 3.43 -1.54 -0.29
N MET A 9 4.46 -0.95 0.31
CA MET A 9 5.83 -0.99 -0.19
C MET A 9 6.78 -1.65 0.82
N PRO A 10 7.84 -2.34 0.36
CA PRO A 10 8.93 -2.73 1.25
C PRO A 10 9.59 -1.47 1.85
N ASN A 11 10.11 -1.60 3.07
CA ASN A 11 10.86 -0.52 3.73
C ASN A 11 12.33 -0.90 3.80
N ASP A 12 13.23 0.03 3.49
CA ASP A 12 14.69 -0.18 3.46
C ASP A 12 15.26 -0.58 4.83
N LYS A 13 14.59 -0.19 5.92
CA LYS A 13 14.91 -0.59 7.30
C LYS A 13 14.33 -1.96 7.68
N GLY A 14 13.76 -2.67 6.72
CA GLY A 14 13.05 -3.93 6.89
C GLY A 14 11.55 -3.75 7.07
N GLY A 15 10.80 -4.81 6.75
CA GLY A 15 9.34 -4.84 6.83
C GLY A 15 8.64 -4.14 5.67
N TRP A 16 7.41 -3.69 5.92
CA TRP A 16 6.47 -3.18 4.93
C TRP A 16 5.76 -1.95 5.44
N SER A 17 5.56 -0.97 4.58
CA SER A 17 4.91 0.31 4.91
C SER A 17 3.70 0.53 4.03
N VAL A 18 2.62 1.04 4.62
CA VAL A 18 1.42 1.46 3.90
C VAL A 18 1.40 2.98 3.83
N ARG A 19 1.32 3.54 2.62
CA ARG A 19 1.40 4.98 2.37
C ARG A 19 0.32 5.41 1.40
N LYS A 20 -0.39 6.50 1.69
CA LYS A 20 -1.29 7.14 0.73
C LYS A 20 -0.50 7.95 -0.29
N SER A 21 -0.93 7.95 -1.56
CA SER A 21 -0.33 8.78 -2.60
C SER A 21 -0.33 10.26 -2.18
N GLY A 22 0.81 10.93 -2.38
CA GLY A 22 1.03 12.32 -1.94
C GLY A 22 1.27 12.52 -0.44
N ALA A 23 1.11 11.50 0.41
CA ALA A 23 1.39 11.66 1.84
C ALA A 23 2.90 11.75 2.11
N ALA A 24 3.34 12.66 2.98
CA ALA A 24 4.76 12.78 3.34
C ALA A 24 5.28 11.58 4.18
N ARG A 25 4.39 10.87 4.87
CA ARG A 25 4.73 9.77 5.78
C ARG A 25 3.90 8.52 5.48
N ALA A 26 4.44 7.36 5.85
CA ALA A 26 3.66 6.13 5.88
C ALA A 26 2.54 6.24 6.92
N SER A 27 1.36 5.74 6.58
CA SER A 27 0.25 5.60 7.52
C SER A 27 0.59 4.60 8.62
N ARG A 28 1.30 3.51 8.27
CA ARG A 28 1.74 2.49 9.24
C ARG A 28 2.86 1.62 8.68
N HIS A 29 3.72 1.12 9.57
CA HIS A 29 4.76 0.11 9.29
C HIS A 29 4.36 -1.23 9.91
N PHE A 30 4.77 -2.31 9.26
CA PHE A 30 4.51 -3.70 9.64
C PHE A 30 5.76 -4.55 9.41
N ALA A 31 5.93 -5.61 10.20
CA ALA A 31 7.03 -6.54 10.01
C ALA A 31 6.83 -7.39 8.74
N THR A 32 5.57 -7.73 8.41
CA THR A 32 5.27 -8.67 7.32
C THR A 32 4.42 -8.06 6.21
N LYS A 33 4.57 -8.58 4.99
CA LYS A 33 3.73 -8.19 3.84
C LYS A 33 2.26 -8.48 4.10
N LYS A 34 1.98 -9.59 4.78
CA LYS A 34 0.62 -10.06 5.06
C LYS A 34 -0.17 -9.06 5.90
N GLU A 35 0.44 -8.55 6.97
CA GLU A 35 -0.18 -7.54 7.84
C GLU A 35 -0.39 -6.21 7.10
N ALA A 36 0.63 -5.77 6.35
CA ALA A 36 0.54 -4.55 5.56
C ALA A 36 -0.56 -4.62 4.48
N LYS A 37 -0.70 -5.77 3.81
CA LYS A 37 -1.79 -6.03 2.85
C LYS A 37 -3.16 -5.98 3.52
N ALA A 38 -3.32 -6.63 4.68
CA ALA A 38 -4.59 -6.64 5.40
C ALA A 38 -5.01 -5.23 5.84
N PHE A 39 -4.08 -4.44 6.40
CA PHE A 39 -4.31 -3.05 6.75
C PHE A 39 -4.60 -2.19 5.52
N GLY A 40 -3.81 -2.33 4.47
CA GLY A 40 -3.98 -1.60 3.22
C GLY A 40 -5.36 -1.83 2.59
N ARG A 41 -5.86 -3.08 2.57
CA ARG A 41 -7.21 -3.40 2.08
C ARG A 41 -8.29 -2.70 2.91
N ARG A 42 -8.20 -2.80 4.24
CA ARG A 42 -9.16 -2.15 5.15
C ARG A 42 -9.20 -0.63 4.98
N VAL A 43 -8.04 0.02 4.95
CA VAL A 43 -7.96 1.47 4.80
C VAL A 43 -8.44 1.90 3.42
N SER A 44 -8.07 1.16 2.38
CA SER A 44 -8.46 1.51 1.02
C SER A 44 -9.96 1.38 0.79
N PHE A 45 -10.57 0.34 1.35
CA PHE A 45 -12.02 0.17 1.39
C PHE A 45 -12.71 1.30 2.14
N ASN A 46 -12.25 1.60 3.36
CA ASN A 46 -12.86 2.66 4.20
C ASN A 46 -12.75 4.05 3.56
N GLN A 47 -11.67 4.33 2.83
CA GLN A 47 -11.42 5.63 2.19
C GLN A 47 -11.84 5.66 0.72
N GLN A 48 -12.42 4.57 0.18
CA GLN A 48 -12.82 4.45 -1.22
C GLN A 48 -11.66 4.80 -2.18
N THR A 49 -10.52 4.16 -1.95
CA THR A 49 -9.27 4.36 -2.70
C THR A 49 -8.78 3.04 -3.30
N VAL A 50 -7.88 3.12 -4.28
CA VAL A 50 -7.26 1.92 -4.88
C VAL A 50 -6.05 1.47 -4.06
N LEU A 51 -5.93 0.16 -3.81
CA LEU A 51 -4.78 -0.43 -3.16
C LEU A 51 -3.79 -0.96 -4.20
N ILE A 52 -2.56 -0.45 -4.18
CA ILE A 52 -1.44 -0.94 -4.98
C ILE A 52 -0.47 -1.64 -4.03
N ILE A 53 -0.13 -2.88 -4.35
CA ILE A 53 0.79 -3.69 -3.55
C ILE A 53 2.07 -3.84 -4.35
N HIS A 54 3.22 -3.53 -3.77
CA HIS A 54 4.50 -3.73 -4.42
C HIS A 54 5.13 -5.09 -4.05
N HIS A 55 6.03 -5.58 -4.89
CA HIS A 55 6.95 -6.68 -4.62
C HIS A 55 8.12 -6.18 -3.77
N LYS A 56 8.99 -7.11 -3.33
CA LYS A 56 10.18 -6.76 -2.53
C LYS A 56 11.19 -5.92 -3.31
N ASP A 57 11.18 -6.02 -4.63
CA ASP A 57 11.98 -5.21 -5.56
C ASP A 57 11.35 -3.84 -5.87
N GLY A 58 10.21 -3.51 -5.25
CA GLY A 58 9.49 -2.25 -5.46
C GLY A 58 8.59 -2.23 -6.68
N THR A 59 8.57 -3.26 -7.52
CA THR A 59 7.65 -3.31 -8.67
C THR A 59 6.20 -3.48 -8.20
N PRO A 60 5.21 -2.82 -8.82
CA PRO A 60 3.82 -3.08 -8.50
C PRO A 60 3.50 -4.54 -8.82
N GLN A 61 2.94 -5.26 -7.86
CA GLN A 61 2.33 -6.56 -8.08
C GLN A 61 1.16 -6.31 -9.00
N SER A 62 1.25 -6.82 -10.25
CA SER A 62 0.33 -6.57 -11.35
C SER A 62 -1.08 -6.35 -10.83
N SER A 63 -1.57 -5.13 -11.04
CA SER A 63 -2.86 -4.68 -10.56
C SER A 63 -3.94 -5.61 -11.05
N GLU A 64 -4.63 -6.29 -10.14
CA GLU A 64 -6.04 -6.57 -10.39
C GLU A 64 -6.72 -5.20 -10.40
N ASP A 65 -6.95 -4.67 -11.61
CA ASP A 65 -7.72 -3.46 -11.84
C ASP A 65 -9.02 -3.49 -11.03
N PRO A 66 -9.33 -2.44 -10.24
CA PRO A 66 -10.67 -2.30 -9.71
C PRO A 66 -11.56 -1.88 -10.88
N LYS A 67 -12.33 -2.83 -11.40
CA LYS A 67 -13.40 -2.59 -12.36
C LYS A 67 -14.43 -1.62 -11.82
#